data_AF-A0A3Q0F8E2-F1
#
_entry.id   AF-A0A3Q0F8E2-F1
#
_cell.length_a   1.000
_cell.length_b   1.000
_cell.length_c   1.000
_cell.angle_alpha   90.00
_cell.angle_beta   90.00
_cell.angle_gamma   90.00
#
_symmetry.space_group_name_H-M   'P 1'
#
loop_
_entity.id
_entity.type
_entity.pdbx_description
1 polymer ?
#
loop_
_entity_poly.entity_id
_entity_poly.type
_entity_poly.pdbx_seq_one_letter_code
_entity_poly.pdbx_strand_id
1 'polypeptide(L)'
;MLRRAIPFCASRNARFGLRHKSSGGRRPKKKTYHRVAELDRVMELRKKPLMILQLTSLVQSQPHRSPLFLRDLEKNVGFVRKWAFMALIEKHPSVFRVAGTPPSVSLTARARTLAQEEAHVRASMEPLLVTNLRKLLMLCVDCKLPLQTVELVGPQLGLPSDFKDCLIPKYPQFFRVRRSRGRDCLLLEDWDSTLAVTSRETSSGSRHQPQISRTAKLILTLLSIILACQFHTHFGAWDSHSSFPCVLCEGGTNSDEEDSD
;
A
#
# COMPACT_ATOMS: atom_id res chain seq x y z
N MET A 1 -67.32 10.40 -34.75
CA MET A 1 -66.82 11.65 -34.16
C MET A 1 -65.29 11.66 -34.24
N LEU A 2 -64.78 12.63 -35.00
CA LEU A 2 -63.46 13.29 -34.96
C LEU A 2 -62.18 12.53 -34.52
N ARG A 3 -61.25 12.41 -35.50
CA ARG A 3 -59.81 12.82 -35.49
C ARG A 3 -58.92 12.31 -34.32
N ARG A 4 -57.78 11.65 -34.53
CA ARG A 4 -56.60 12.10 -35.31
C ARG A 4 -55.58 10.95 -35.52
N ALA A 5 -54.98 10.93 -36.71
CA ALA A 5 -53.78 10.17 -37.10
C ALA A 5 -52.50 10.80 -36.45
N ILE A 6 -51.24 10.32 -36.54
CA ILE A 6 -50.38 9.74 -37.60
C ILE A 6 -49.10 9.12 -36.89
N PRO A 7 -48.00 8.68 -37.54
CA PRO A 7 -47.62 7.28 -37.81
C PRO A 7 -46.29 6.79 -37.17
N PHE A 8 -46.08 5.49 -37.31
CA PHE A 8 -44.84 4.78 -37.67
C PHE A 8 -43.54 5.63 -37.78
N CYS A 9 -42.57 5.37 -36.91
CA CYS A 9 -41.16 5.62 -37.22
C CYS A 9 -40.35 4.37 -36.91
N ALA A 10 -39.81 3.77 -37.96
CA ALA A 10 -38.91 2.64 -37.93
C ALA A 10 -37.66 2.95 -37.09
N SER A 11 -37.38 2.11 -36.10
CA SER A 11 -36.11 2.12 -35.38
C SER A 11 -35.00 1.74 -36.36
N ARG A 12 -34.26 2.75 -36.82
CA ARG A 12 -33.05 2.58 -37.62
C ARG A 12 -32.03 1.84 -36.76
N ASN A 13 -31.66 0.64 -37.21
CA ASN A 13 -30.45 -0.06 -36.78
C ASN A 13 -29.25 0.88 -36.97
N ALA A 14 -28.85 1.54 -35.88
CA ALA A 14 -27.59 2.27 -35.82
C ALA A 14 -26.46 1.24 -35.87
N ARG A 15 -25.95 0.98 -37.08
CA ARG A 15 -24.67 0.30 -37.25
C ARG A 15 -23.62 1.21 -36.64
N PHE A 16 -23.20 0.91 -35.41
CA PHE A 16 -21.98 1.47 -34.85
C PHE A 16 -20.81 0.96 -35.68
N GLY A 17 -20.47 1.72 -36.73
CA GLY A 17 -19.22 1.52 -37.45
C GLY A 17 -18.08 1.82 -36.48
N LEU A 18 -17.52 0.77 -35.89
CA LEU A 18 -16.27 0.83 -35.15
C LEU A 18 -15.17 1.19 -36.17
N ARG A 19 -14.98 2.50 -36.39
CA ARG A 19 -13.86 2.99 -37.18
C ARG A 19 -12.59 2.74 -36.35
N HIS A 20 -11.93 1.61 -36.61
CA HIS A 20 -10.57 1.37 -36.13
C HIS A 20 -9.68 2.47 -36.72
N LYS A 21 -9.40 3.51 -35.94
CA LYS A 21 -8.27 4.40 -36.19
C LYS A 21 -7.02 3.56 -36.02
N SER A 22 -6.46 3.08 -37.13
CA SER A 22 -5.07 2.64 -37.18
C SER A 22 -4.19 3.88 -37.05
N SER A 23 -4.08 4.43 -35.84
CA SER A 23 -2.98 5.33 -35.54
C SER A 23 -1.70 4.53 -35.80
N GLY A 24 -0.83 5.04 -36.67
CA GLY A 24 0.51 4.51 -36.87
C GLY A 24 1.28 4.61 -35.56
N GLY A 25 1.06 3.66 -34.66
CA GLY A 25 1.68 3.61 -33.35
C GLY A 25 3.16 3.35 -33.56
N ARG A 26 4.00 4.38 -33.38
CA ARG A 26 5.43 4.18 -33.13
C ARG A 26 5.53 3.13 -32.02
N ARG A 27 6.13 1.97 -32.31
CA ARG A 27 6.49 0.98 -31.29
C ARG A 27 7.13 1.74 -30.13
N PRO A 28 6.60 1.65 -28.90
CA PRO A 28 7.24 2.26 -27.75
C PRO A 28 8.70 1.81 -27.74
N LYS A 29 9.65 2.76 -27.69
CA LYS A 29 11.08 2.43 -27.62
C LYS A 29 11.26 1.43 -26.46
N LYS A 30 11.90 0.28 -26.73
CA LYS A 30 12.20 -0.72 -25.70
C LYS A 30 12.86 0.01 -24.52
N LYS A 31 12.21 -0.01 -23.36
CA LYS A 31 12.81 0.48 -22.12
C LYS A 31 13.97 -0.48 -21.80
N THR A 32 15.20 0.02 -21.84
CA THR A 32 16.37 -0.74 -21.40
C THR A 32 16.35 -0.79 -19.88
N TYR A 33 15.97 -1.92 -19.31
CA TYR A 33 16.05 -2.14 -17.87
C TYR A 33 17.50 -2.47 -17.51
N HIS A 34 18.15 -1.61 -16.72
CA HIS A 34 19.43 -1.97 -16.13
C HIS A 34 19.18 -2.98 -15.01
N ARG A 35 19.67 -4.21 -15.19
CA ARG A 35 19.62 -5.22 -14.14
C ARG A 35 20.64 -4.87 -13.06
N VAL A 36 20.19 -4.78 -11.80
CA VAL A 36 21.06 -4.48 -10.66
C VAL A 36 21.24 -5.76 -9.86
N ALA A 37 22.44 -6.35 -9.91
CA ALA A 37 22.72 -7.66 -9.32
C ALA A 37 22.48 -7.70 -7.79
N GLU A 38 22.73 -6.57 -7.11
CA GLU A 38 22.49 -6.44 -5.67
C GLU A 38 21.01 -6.55 -5.33
N LEU A 39 20.13 -5.93 -6.12
CA LEU A 39 18.69 -5.99 -5.91
C LEU A 39 18.16 -7.40 -6.13
N ASP A 40 18.66 -8.09 -7.17
CA ASP A 40 18.33 -9.49 -7.40
C ASP A 40 18.75 -10.37 -6.23
N ARG A 41 19.95 -10.15 -5.69
CA ARG A 41 20.43 -10.89 -4.51
C ARG A 41 19.51 -10.69 -3.31
N VAL A 42 19.07 -9.45 -3.04
CA VAL A 42 18.12 -9.17 -1.96
C VAL A 42 16.79 -9.89 -2.20
N MET A 43 16.30 -9.89 -3.44
CA MET A 43 15.08 -10.61 -3.80
C MET A 43 15.22 -12.13 -3.58
N GLU A 44 16.34 -12.74 -3.95
CA GLU A 44 16.60 -14.16 -3.69
C GLU A 44 16.69 -14.48 -2.20
N LEU A 45 17.39 -13.64 -1.43
CA LEU A 45 17.51 -13.78 0.02
C LEU A 45 16.14 -13.71 0.72
N ARG A 46 15.20 -12.94 0.18
CA ARG A 46 13.84 -12.79 0.72
C ARG A 46 12.94 -14.02 0.47
N LYS A 47 13.16 -14.79 -0.60
CA LYS A 47 12.26 -15.90 -0.98
C LYS A 47 12.16 -16.98 0.08
N LYS A 48 13.30 -17.44 0.62
CA LYS A 48 13.33 -18.56 1.58
C LYS A 48 12.64 -18.22 2.90
N PRO A 49 12.96 -17.08 3.57
CA PRO A 49 12.25 -16.67 4.78
C PRO A 49 10.74 -16.51 4.56
N LEU A 50 10.32 -15.95 3.42
CA LEU A 50 8.90 -15.82 3.11
C LEU A 50 8.20 -17.17 3.01
N MET A 51 8.84 -18.19 2.41
CA MET A 51 8.25 -19.53 2.37
C MET A 51 8.16 -20.15 3.76
N ILE A 52 9.19 -19.98 4.60
CA ILE A 52 9.16 -20.47 5.99
C ILE A 52 8.00 -19.81 6.74
N LEU A 53 7.89 -18.48 6.68
CA LEU A 53 6.81 -17.73 7.33
C LEU A 53 5.43 -18.14 6.80
N GLN A 54 5.29 -18.35 5.49
CA GLN A 54 4.04 -18.80 4.89
C GLN A 54 3.64 -20.19 5.44
N LEU A 55 4.58 -21.14 5.52
CA LEU A 55 4.28 -22.47 6.07
C LEU A 55 3.97 -22.42 7.57
N THR A 56 4.73 -21.63 8.32
CA THR A 56 4.50 -21.39 9.75
C THR A 56 3.09 -20.84 10.00
N SER A 57 2.68 -19.83 9.22
CA SER A 57 1.33 -19.26 9.29
C SER A 57 0.25 -20.29 8.96
N LEU A 58 0.45 -21.12 7.92
CA LEU A 58 -0.48 -22.19 7.57
C LEU A 58 -0.63 -23.27 8.65
N VAL A 59 0.47 -23.60 9.35
CA VAL A 59 0.44 -24.56 10.46
C VAL A 59 -0.26 -23.93 11.68
N GLN A 60 -0.04 -22.65 11.94
CA GLN A 60 -0.67 -21.92 13.05
C GLN A 60 -2.15 -21.64 12.84
N SER A 61 -2.58 -21.44 11.59
CA SER A 61 -3.99 -21.21 11.27
C SER A 61 -4.85 -22.46 11.40
N GLN A 62 -4.24 -23.64 11.54
CA GLN A 62 -5.01 -24.87 11.74
C GLN A 62 -5.63 -24.91 13.14
N PRO A 63 -6.90 -25.34 13.26
CA PRO A 63 -7.50 -25.61 14.56
C PRO A 63 -6.71 -26.68 15.32
N HIS A 64 -6.67 -26.59 16.65
CA HIS A 64 -5.95 -27.53 17.53
C HIS A 64 -6.26 -29.01 17.30
N ARG A 65 -7.40 -29.34 16.66
CA ARG A 65 -7.85 -30.71 16.41
C ARG A 65 -7.49 -31.25 15.01
N SER A 66 -7.04 -30.41 14.08
CA SER A 66 -6.74 -30.84 12.71
C SER A 66 -5.29 -30.51 12.33
N PRO A 67 -4.38 -31.49 12.33
CA PRO A 67 -3.00 -31.26 11.94
C PRO A 67 -2.88 -31.05 10.42
N LEU A 68 -1.89 -30.26 9.98
CA LEU A 68 -1.67 -30.01 8.55
C LEU A 68 -1.05 -31.25 7.89
N PHE A 69 -1.84 -31.98 7.10
CA PHE A 69 -1.34 -33.17 6.38
C PHE A 69 -0.55 -32.79 5.12
N LEU A 70 0.51 -33.54 4.82
CA LEU A 70 1.33 -33.32 3.62
C LEU A 70 0.54 -33.46 2.31
N ARG A 71 -0.46 -34.35 2.29
CA ARG A 71 -1.36 -34.52 1.14
C ARG A 71 -2.23 -33.29 0.88
N ASP A 72 -2.64 -32.60 1.94
CA ASP A 72 -3.55 -31.44 1.87
C ASP A 72 -2.78 -30.12 1.67
N LEU A 73 -1.44 -30.16 1.76
CA LEU A 73 -0.59 -29.00 1.47
C LEU A 73 -0.85 -28.45 0.06
N GLU A 74 -1.10 -29.33 -0.91
CA GLU A 74 -1.44 -28.97 -2.29
C GLU A 74 -2.63 -28.01 -2.39
N LYS A 75 -3.67 -28.24 -1.58
CA LYS A 75 -4.87 -27.41 -1.54
C LYS A 75 -4.58 -26.00 -1.05
N ASN A 76 -3.55 -25.84 -0.21
CA ASN A 76 -3.21 -24.58 0.44
C ASN A 76 -2.18 -23.77 -0.37
N VAL A 77 -1.17 -24.42 -0.95
CA VAL A 77 -0.05 -23.72 -1.63
C VAL A 77 -0.02 -23.90 -3.15
N GLY A 78 -0.84 -24.80 -3.68
CA GLY A 78 -0.87 -25.20 -5.09
C GLY A 78 0.13 -26.30 -5.44
N PHE A 79 -0.17 -27.02 -6.53
CA PHE A 79 0.58 -28.21 -6.97
C PHE A 79 2.07 -27.94 -7.21
N VAL A 80 2.42 -26.86 -7.92
CA VAL A 80 3.83 -26.55 -8.25
C VAL A 80 4.63 -26.19 -6.99
N ARG A 81 4.04 -25.42 -6.07
CA ARG A 81 4.74 -24.95 -4.86
C ARG A 81 4.86 -26.05 -3.81
N LYS A 82 3.99 -27.06 -3.81
CA LYS A 82 4.02 -28.21 -2.89
C LYS A 82 5.42 -28.81 -2.78
N TRP A 83 6.08 -29.07 -3.91
CA TRP A 83 7.43 -29.66 -3.93
C TRP A 83 8.49 -28.74 -3.33
N ALA A 84 8.37 -27.43 -3.51
CA ALA A 84 9.25 -26.46 -2.88
C ALA A 84 9.10 -26.47 -1.35
N PHE A 85 7.86 -26.58 -0.84
CA PHE A 85 7.61 -26.71 0.60
C PHE A 85 8.06 -28.07 1.16
N MET A 86 7.90 -29.16 0.41
CA MET A 86 8.44 -30.47 0.79
C MET A 86 9.97 -30.41 0.99
N ALA A 87 10.69 -29.86 0.01
CA ALA A 87 12.13 -29.65 0.10
C ALA A 87 12.52 -28.68 1.21
N LEU A 88 11.67 -27.69 1.52
CA LEU A 88 11.89 -26.74 2.62
C LEU A 88 11.79 -27.43 3.99
N ILE A 89 10.79 -28.29 4.18
CA ILE A 89 10.57 -29.05 5.42
C ILE A 89 11.77 -29.96 5.69
N GLU A 90 12.25 -30.66 4.66
CA GLU A 90 13.41 -31.55 4.77
C GLU A 90 14.70 -30.79 5.09
N LYS A 91 14.89 -29.60 4.49
CA LYS A 91 16.08 -28.75 4.72
C LYS A 91 16.11 -28.06 6.09
N HIS A 92 14.96 -27.93 6.77
CA HIS A 92 14.84 -27.16 8.01
C HIS A 92 14.17 -27.95 9.16
N PRO A 93 14.78 -29.07 9.61
CA PRO A 93 14.24 -29.89 10.69
C PRO A 93 14.24 -29.18 12.06
N SER A 94 15.01 -28.10 12.21
CA SER A 94 15.00 -27.26 13.41
C SER A 94 13.68 -26.49 13.59
N VAL A 95 12.98 -26.19 12.48
CA VAL A 95 11.74 -25.42 12.47
C VAL A 95 10.52 -26.33 12.33
N PHE A 96 10.59 -27.28 11.40
CA PHE A 96 9.47 -28.16 11.06
C PHE A 96 9.73 -29.61 11.47
N ARG A 97 8.69 -30.27 11.97
CA ARG A 97 8.68 -31.68 12.32
C ARG A 97 7.54 -32.37 11.58
N VAL A 98 7.86 -33.47 10.90
CA VAL A 98 6.85 -34.36 10.28
C VAL A 98 6.61 -35.55 11.20
N ALA A 99 5.34 -35.83 11.53
CA ALA A 99 4.96 -36.96 12.39
C ALA A 99 3.57 -37.50 12.05
N GLY A 100 3.30 -38.75 12.47
CA GLY A 100 2.00 -39.41 12.37
C GLY A 100 1.77 -40.21 11.09
N THR A 101 0.72 -41.02 11.11
CA THR A 101 0.20 -41.79 9.98
C THR A 101 -1.30 -41.47 9.84
N PRO A 102 -1.72 -40.62 8.89
CA PRO A 102 -0.95 -40.05 7.79
C PRO A 102 0.02 -38.92 8.21
N PRO A 103 1.10 -38.67 7.43
CA PRO A 103 2.16 -37.74 7.81
C PRO A 103 1.66 -36.29 7.85
N SER A 104 1.88 -35.65 8.98
CA SER A 104 1.48 -34.27 9.26
C SER A 104 2.66 -33.39 9.61
N VAL A 105 2.61 -32.12 9.21
CA VAL A 105 3.62 -31.10 9.47
C VAL A 105 3.23 -30.33 10.73
N SER A 106 4.17 -30.20 11.64
CA SER A 106 4.03 -29.43 12.87
C SER A 106 5.27 -28.56 13.09
N LEU A 107 5.12 -27.49 13.85
CA LEU A 107 6.27 -26.69 14.29
C LEU A 107 6.95 -27.36 15.48
N THR A 108 8.28 -27.31 15.53
CA THR A 108 9.07 -27.75 16.70
C THR A 108 8.77 -26.87 17.92
N ALA A 109 8.96 -27.38 19.15
CA ALA A 109 8.71 -26.62 20.38
C ALA A 109 9.42 -25.26 20.40
N ARG A 110 10.70 -25.23 20.02
CA ARG A 110 11.49 -23.99 19.87
C ARG A 110 10.91 -23.03 18.82
N ALA A 111 10.42 -23.55 17.69
CA ALA A 111 9.83 -22.71 16.65
C ALA A 111 8.48 -22.12 17.11
N ARG A 112 7.71 -22.85 17.94
CA ARG A 112 6.48 -22.35 18.54
C ARG A 112 6.74 -21.23 19.55
N THR A 113 7.72 -21.39 20.43
CA THR A 113 8.06 -20.34 21.41
C THR A 113 8.54 -19.08 20.69
N LEU A 114 9.41 -19.21 19.69
CA LEU A 114 9.86 -18.07 18.88
C LEU A 114 8.70 -17.37 18.18
N ALA A 115 7.72 -18.11 17.65
CA ALA A 115 6.58 -17.48 16.99
C ALA A 115 5.64 -16.76 17.97
N GLN A 116 5.54 -17.22 19.23
CA GLN A 116 4.81 -16.53 20.29
C GLN A 116 5.54 -15.24 20.72
N GLU A 117 6.86 -15.31 20.88
CA GLU A 117 7.70 -14.14 21.15
C GLU A 117 7.60 -13.11 20.02
N GLU A 118 7.65 -13.55 18.76
CA GLU A 118 7.50 -12.68 17.59
C GLU A 118 6.14 -11.95 17.61
N ALA A 119 5.05 -12.65 17.95
CA ALA A 119 3.73 -12.04 18.06
C ALA A 119 3.68 -10.98 19.18
N HIS A 120 4.32 -11.25 20.32
CA HIS A 120 4.40 -10.29 21.42
C HIS A 120 5.23 -9.05 21.04
N VAL A 121 6.39 -9.25 20.41
CA VAL A 121 7.22 -8.14 19.91
C VAL A 121 6.46 -7.32 18.87
N ARG A 122 5.75 -7.97 17.94
CA ARG A 122 4.95 -7.28 16.93
C ARG A 122 3.87 -6.40 17.54
N ALA A 123 3.21 -6.86 18.60
CA ALA A 123 2.24 -6.06 19.35
C ALA A 123 2.92 -4.86 20.03
N SER A 124 4.11 -5.04 20.62
CA SER A 124 4.86 -3.94 21.24
C SER A 124 5.35 -2.88 20.23
N MET A 125 5.48 -3.24 18.95
CA MET A 125 5.89 -2.33 17.88
C MET A 125 4.73 -1.49 17.29
N GLU A 126 3.48 -1.77 17.67
CA GLU A 126 2.30 -1.01 17.22
C GLU A 126 2.48 0.54 17.27
N PRO A 127 2.96 1.16 18.36
CA PRO A 127 3.19 2.61 18.38
C PRO A 127 4.19 3.10 17.32
N LEU A 128 5.24 2.32 17.04
CA LEU A 128 6.21 2.65 16.00
C LEU A 128 5.58 2.58 14.61
N LEU A 129 4.70 1.60 14.36
CA LEU A 129 3.95 1.50 13.11
C LEU A 129 3.01 2.70 12.92
N VAL A 130 2.35 3.14 13.99
CA VAL A 130 1.51 4.34 13.98
C VAL A 130 2.35 5.57 13.65
N THR A 131 3.50 5.76 14.29
CA THR A 131 4.42 6.87 13.99
C THR A 131 4.88 6.84 12.53
N ASN A 132 5.24 5.67 12.00
CA ASN A 132 5.67 5.51 10.62
C ASN A 132 4.54 5.84 9.63
N LEU A 133 3.31 5.40 9.92
CA LEU A 133 2.14 5.71 9.10
C LEU A 133 1.78 7.20 9.16
N ARG A 134 1.85 7.84 10.33
CA ARG A 134 1.70 9.30 10.48
C ARG A 134 2.74 10.02 9.62
N LYS A 135 4.02 9.68 9.74
CA LYS A 135 5.10 10.26 8.93
C LYS A 135 4.88 10.06 7.44
N LEU A 136 4.43 8.88 7.00
CA LEU A 136 4.09 8.64 5.60
C LEU A 136 3.01 9.61 5.11
N LEU A 137 1.92 9.75 5.88
CA LEU A 137 0.83 10.66 5.52
C LEU A 137 1.30 12.12 5.55
N MET A 138 2.16 12.51 6.48
CA MET A 138 2.75 13.85 6.53
C MET A 138 3.58 14.19 5.29
N LEU A 139 4.16 13.18 4.64
CA LEU A 139 4.88 13.34 3.37
C LEU A 139 3.97 13.35 2.14
N CYS A 140 2.69 13.00 2.30
CA CYS A 140 1.72 12.97 1.21
C CYS A 140 1.06 14.33 1.01
N VAL A 141 0.67 14.61 -0.24
CA VAL A 141 -0.11 15.80 -0.57
C VAL A 141 -1.45 15.76 0.17
N ASP A 142 -1.84 16.89 0.76
CA ASP A 142 -3.06 17.04 1.58
C ASP A 142 -3.15 16.04 2.76
N CYS A 143 -2.01 15.51 3.22
CA CYS A 143 -1.94 14.54 4.31
C CYS A 143 -2.84 13.31 4.10
N LYS A 144 -3.08 12.92 2.84
CA LYS A 144 -3.98 11.84 2.46
C LYS A 144 -3.32 10.86 1.50
N LEU A 145 -3.69 9.59 1.62
CA LEU A 145 -3.20 8.53 0.75
C LEU A 145 -4.32 7.52 0.45
N PRO A 146 -4.54 7.10 -0.81
CA PRO A 146 -5.51 6.05 -1.12
C PRO A 146 -5.19 4.77 -0.35
N LEU A 147 -6.21 4.12 0.21
CA LEU A 147 -6.03 2.90 1.01
C LEU A 147 -5.33 1.78 0.22
N GLN A 148 -5.61 1.68 -1.07
CA GLN A 148 -4.94 0.73 -1.97
C GLN A 148 -3.42 0.96 -2.04
N THR A 149 -2.98 2.21 -2.00
CA THR A 149 -1.55 2.54 -1.97
C THR A 149 -0.93 2.19 -0.63
N VAL A 150 -1.65 2.42 0.47
CA VAL A 150 -1.21 2.00 1.81
C VAL A 150 -1.07 0.48 1.89
N GLU A 151 -2.01 -0.28 1.33
CA GLU A 151 -1.92 -1.75 1.25
C GLU A 151 -0.71 -2.23 0.47
N LEU A 152 -0.39 -1.56 -0.64
CA LEU A 152 0.76 -1.91 -1.48
C LEU A 152 2.09 -1.70 -0.73
N VAL A 153 2.22 -0.58 -0.02
CA VAL A 153 3.46 -0.18 0.66
C VAL A 153 3.55 -0.75 2.08
N GLY A 154 2.42 -1.09 2.69
CA GLY A 154 2.28 -1.51 4.08
C GLY A 154 3.24 -2.62 4.51
N PRO A 155 3.43 -3.70 3.73
CA PRO A 155 4.38 -4.75 4.06
C PRO A 155 5.84 -4.26 4.19
N GLN A 156 6.22 -3.18 3.50
CA GLN A 156 7.55 -2.57 3.63
C GLN A 156 7.67 -1.67 4.87
N LEU A 157 6.54 -1.19 5.39
CA LEU A 157 6.45 -0.39 6.60
C LEU A 157 6.21 -1.24 7.86
N GLY A 158 6.07 -2.55 7.70
CA GLY A 158 5.72 -3.47 8.79
C GLY A 158 4.25 -3.41 9.19
N LEU A 159 3.38 -2.81 8.37
CA LEU A 159 1.94 -2.79 8.65
C LEU A 159 1.36 -4.20 8.53
N PRO A 160 0.47 -4.59 9.47
CA PRO A 160 -0.27 -5.83 9.37
C PRO A 160 -1.22 -5.79 8.16
N SER A 161 -1.53 -6.93 7.54
CA SER A 161 -2.42 -7.01 6.37
C SER A 161 -3.84 -6.52 6.65
N ASP A 162 -4.27 -6.65 7.90
CA ASP A 162 -5.55 -6.30 8.51
C ASP A 162 -5.52 -4.91 9.18
N PHE A 163 -4.53 -4.07 8.87
CA PHE A 163 -4.40 -2.74 9.47
C PHE A 163 -5.65 -1.86 9.34
N LYS A 164 -6.45 -2.07 8.28
CA LYS A 164 -7.68 -1.30 8.05
C LYS A 164 -8.72 -1.52 9.14
N ASP A 165 -8.84 -2.76 9.59
CA ASP A 165 -9.88 -3.19 10.53
C ASP A 165 -9.35 -3.18 11.97
N CYS A 166 -8.04 -3.37 12.16
CA CYS A 166 -7.45 -3.49 13.49
C CYS A 166 -6.64 -2.26 13.93
N LEU A 167 -5.90 -1.59 13.04
CA LEU A 167 -5.01 -0.49 13.41
C LEU A 167 -5.72 0.87 13.29
N ILE A 168 -6.36 1.16 12.16
CA ILE A 168 -7.01 2.45 11.92
C ILE A 168 -8.08 2.75 12.99
N PRO A 169 -9.00 1.82 13.35
CA PRO A 169 -10.05 2.12 14.32
C PRO A 169 -9.56 2.31 15.76
N LYS A 170 -8.37 1.82 16.10
CA LYS A 170 -7.74 2.03 17.42
C LYS A 170 -7.18 3.44 17.60
N TYR A 171 -6.88 4.14 16.50
CA TYR A 171 -6.27 5.47 16.52
C TYR A 171 -7.11 6.51 15.76
N PRO A 172 -8.40 6.70 16.13
CA PRO A 172 -9.29 7.65 15.46
C PRO A 172 -8.82 9.10 15.58
N GLN A 173 -8.03 9.43 16.60
CA GLN A 173 -7.43 10.74 16.80
C GLN A 173 -6.38 11.08 15.73
N PHE A 174 -5.77 10.07 15.11
CA PHE A 174 -4.75 10.29 14.09
C PHE A 174 -5.30 9.99 12.69
N PHE A 175 -6.08 8.94 12.54
CA PHE A 175 -6.45 8.41 11.24
C PHE A 175 -7.95 8.47 10.98
N ARG A 176 -8.31 8.95 9.79
CA ARG A 176 -9.69 8.89 9.30
C ARG A 176 -9.75 8.39 7.87
N VAL A 177 -10.75 7.58 7.58
CA VAL A 177 -11.04 7.15 6.21
C VAL A 177 -12.13 8.05 5.62
N ARG A 178 -11.86 8.69 4.48
CA ARG A 178 -12.88 9.41 3.70
C ARG A 178 -12.81 9.03 2.24
N ARG A 179 -13.98 9.00 1.60
CA ARG A 179 -14.09 8.73 0.17
C ARG A 179 -13.75 9.99 -0.63
N SER A 180 -12.77 9.90 -1.52
CA SER A 180 -12.34 10.97 -2.42
C SER A 180 -12.24 10.45 -3.84
N ARG A 181 -12.93 11.11 -4.79
CA ARG A 181 -12.94 10.74 -6.23
C ARG A 181 -13.25 9.25 -6.45
N GLY A 182 -14.23 8.71 -5.70
CA GLY A 182 -14.67 7.32 -5.80
C GLY A 182 -13.77 6.27 -5.16
N ARG A 183 -12.69 6.67 -4.46
CA ARG A 183 -11.79 5.76 -3.74
C ARG A 183 -11.71 6.13 -2.26
N ASP A 184 -11.50 5.13 -1.41
CA ASP A 184 -11.32 5.36 0.01
C ASP A 184 -9.87 5.78 0.28
N CYS A 185 -9.71 6.92 0.93
CA CYS A 185 -8.42 7.50 1.28
C CYS A 185 -8.28 7.54 2.80
N LEU A 186 -7.08 7.21 3.26
CA LEU A 186 -6.65 7.44 4.64
C LEU A 186 -6.14 8.87 4.76
N LEU A 187 -6.61 9.60 5.77
CA LEU A 187 -6.22 10.96 6.09
C LEU A 187 -5.62 11.01 7.48
N LEU A 188 -4.65 11.91 7.66
CA LEU A 188 -4.13 12.31 8.96
C LEU A 188 -4.96 13.49 9.48
N GLU A 189 -5.62 13.34 10.63
CA GLU A 189 -6.37 14.44 11.26
C GLU A 189 -5.47 15.36 12.09
N ASP A 190 -4.51 14.79 12.82
CA ASP A 190 -3.63 15.51 13.73
C ASP A 190 -2.17 15.51 13.25
N TRP A 191 -1.73 16.68 12.77
CA TRP A 191 -0.35 16.92 12.36
C TRP A 191 0.52 17.23 13.57
N ASP A 192 1.58 16.44 13.73
CA ASP A 192 2.54 16.60 14.82
C ASP A 192 3.91 17.05 14.27
N SER A 193 4.27 18.30 14.55
CA SER A 193 5.54 18.90 14.10
C SER A 193 6.77 18.22 14.71
N THR A 194 6.64 17.55 15.86
CA THR A 194 7.75 16.82 16.50
C THR A 194 8.17 15.60 15.67
N LEU A 195 7.25 15.04 14.88
CA LEU A 195 7.53 13.94 13.96
C LEU A 195 8.22 14.40 12.67
N ALA A 196 8.17 15.70 12.36
CA ALA A 196 8.78 16.30 11.17
C ALA A 196 10.27 16.63 11.34
N VAL A 197 10.96 15.91 12.23
CA VAL A 197 12.41 16.03 12.44
C VAL A 197 13.12 14.83 11.81
N THR A 198 14.12 15.10 10.99
CA THR A 198 14.92 14.05 10.35
C THR A 198 15.91 13.43 11.34
N SER A 199 16.28 12.17 11.13
CA SER A 199 17.30 11.50 11.96
C SER A 199 18.65 12.24 12.00
N ARG A 200 18.92 13.06 10.97
CA ARG A 200 20.13 13.90 10.93
C ARG A 200 20.03 15.07 11.91
N GLU A 201 18.88 15.76 11.94
CA GLU A 201 18.63 16.88 12.87
C GLU A 201 18.61 16.42 14.33
N THR A 202 18.11 15.19 14.60
CA THR A 202 18.15 14.63 15.97
C THR A 202 19.57 14.34 16.47
N SER A 203 20.52 14.08 15.55
CA SER A 203 21.93 13.78 15.90
C SER A 203 22.80 15.01 16.09
N SER A 204 22.41 16.16 15.55
CA SER A 204 23.13 17.44 15.64
C SER A 204 22.55 18.32 16.77
N GLY A 205 22.60 17.81 18.00
CA GLY A 205 22.22 18.56 19.21
C GLY A 205 23.22 19.67 19.54
N SER A 206 23.22 20.77 18.77
CA SER A 206 23.51 22.16 19.18
C SER A 206 23.73 23.04 17.94
N ARG A 207 22.95 24.12 17.85
CA ARG A 207 22.94 25.16 16.81
C ARG A 207 22.51 24.70 15.40
N HIS A 208 21.20 24.71 15.17
CA HIS A 208 20.57 25.70 14.30
C HIS A 208 19.06 25.47 14.23
N GLN A 209 18.33 26.58 14.16
CA GLN A 209 16.88 26.67 14.01
C GLN A 209 16.43 25.94 12.73
N PRO A 210 15.33 25.16 12.75
CA PRO A 210 14.84 24.50 11.55
C PRO A 210 14.23 25.54 10.60
N GLN A 211 15.04 26.03 9.68
CA GLN A 211 14.56 26.59 8.43
C GLN A 211 14.09 25.40 7.58
N ILE A 212 12.80 25.30 7.31
CA ILE A 212 12.22 24.32 6.38
C ILE A 212 12.81 24.61 4.99
N SER A 213 13.99 24.04 4.75
CA SER A 213 14.80 24.37 3.59
C SER A 213 14.22 23.69 2.36
N ARG A 214 14.41 24.36 1.23
CA ARG A 214 13.95 24.00 -0.13
C ARG A 214 14.26 22.54 -0.53
N THR A 215 15.13 21.85 0.21
CA THR A 215 15.47 20.43 0.11
C THR A 215 14.30 19.50 0.43
N ALA A 216 13.43 19.84 1.39
CA ALA A 216 12.22 19.05 1.69
C ALA A 216 11.22 19.13 0.52
N LYS A 217 11.10 20.30 -0.12
CA LYS A 217 10.33 20.46 -1.38
C LYS A 217 10.91 19.59 -2.50
N LEU A 218 12.24 19.53 -2.63
CA LEU A 218 12.91 18.68 -3.61
C LEU A 218 12.68 17.18 -3.37
N ILE A 219 12.78 16.72 -2.12
CA ILE A 219 12.53 15.32 -1.75
C ILE A 219 11.05 14.96 -1.97
N LEU A 220 10.13 15.85 -1.62
CA LEU A 220 8.70 15.67 -1.89
C LEU A 220 8.38 15.68 -3.39
N THR A 221 9.06 16.51 -4.19
CA THR A 221 8.93 16.48 -5.65
C THR A 221 9.53 15.23 -6.27
N LEU A 222 10.65 14.72 -5.75
CA LEU A 222 11.26 13.49 -6.25
C LEU A 222 10.43 12.27 -5.87
N LEU A 223 9.90 12.20 -4.64
CA LEU A 223 8.98 11.15 -4.24
C LEU A 223 7.65 11.25 -5.00
N SER A 224 7.12 12.45 -5.26
CA SER A 224 5.91 12.60 -6.08
C SER A 224 6.14 12.21 -7.53
N ILE A 225 7.32 12.46 -8.11
CA ILE A 225 7.71 11.99 -9.44
C ILE A 225 7.88 10.46 -9.45
N ILE A 226 8.48 9.87 -8.43
CA ILE A 226 8.65 8.41 -8.31
C ILE A 226 7.28 7.71 -8.16
N LEU A 227 6.40 8.25 -7.31
CA LEU A 227 5.02 7.77 -7.15
C LEU A 227 4.18 7.99 -8.41
N ALA A 228 4.34 9.13 -9.10
CA ALA A 228 3.67 9.40 -10.38
C ALA A 228 4.16 8.47 -11.50
N CYS A 229 5.45 8.15 -11.54
CA CYS A 229 6.02 7.20 -12.49
C CYS A 229 5.53 5.77 -12.24
N GLN A 230 5.34 5.36 -10.98
CA GLN A 230 4.71 4.08 -10.66
C GLN A 230 3.21 4.06 -11.01
N PHE A 231 2.51 5.19 -10.84
CA PHE A 231 1.08 5.32 -11.18
C PHE A 231 0.81 5.32 -12.68
N HIS A 232 1.65 5.97 -13.49
CA HIS A 232 1.46 6.08 -14.94
C HIS A 232 1.73 4.76 -15.69
N THR A 233 2.46 3.82 -15.08
CA THR A 233 2.68 2.49 -15.68
C THR A 233 1.53 1.51 -15.48
N HIS A 234 0.60 1.78 -14.56
CA HIS A 234 -0.47 0.83 -14.22
C HIS A 234 -1.91 1.35 -14.48
N PHE A 235 -2.09 2.63 -14.81
CA PHE A 235 -3.39 3.21 -15.16
C PHE A 235 -3.24 4.13 -16.39
N GLY A 236 -3.36 3.54 -17.59
CA GLY A 236 -3.48 4.31 -18.82
C GLY A 236 -4.84 5.03 -18.88
N ALA A 237 -4.80 6.26 -19.39
CA ALA A 237 -5.93 7.17 -19.69
C ALA A 237 -6.58 7.87 -18.49
N TRP A 238 -6.08 9.07 -18.18
CA TRP A 238 -6.89 10.16 -17.65
C TRP A 238 -6.97 11.23 -18.75
N ASP A 239 -8.14 11.32 -19.39
CA ASP A 239 -8.47 12.38 -20.33
C ASP A 239 -8.46 13.73 -19.60
N SER A 240 -7.70 14.66 -20.16
CA SER A 240 -7.52 16.01 -19.65
C SER A 240 -8.65 16.90 -20.15
N HIS A 241 -9.77 16.94 -19.44
CA HIS A 241 -10.74 18.04 -19.54
C HIS A 241 -11.48 18.21 -18.21
N SER A 242 -10.88 18.96 -17.28
CA SER A 242 -11.64 19.78 -16.34
C SER A 242 -10.75 20.87 -15.77
N SER A 243 -11.03 22.09 -16.24
CA SER A 243 -10.55 23.34 -15.65
C SER A 243 -10.92 23.38 -14.16
N PHE A 244 -9.93 23.60 -13.31
CA PHE A 244 -10.13 23.99 -11.92
C PHE A 244 -10.37 25.51 -11.88
N PRO A 245 -11.40 26.02 -11.18
CA PRO A 245 -11.34 27.37 -10.65
C PRO A 245 -10.47 27.35 -9.39
N CYS A 246 -9.39 28.14 -9.42
CA CYS A 246 -8.64 28.58 -8.25
C CYS A 246 -9.57 29.36 -7.32
N VAL A 247 -9.71 28.92 -6.08
CA VAL A 247 -10.10 29.79 -4.97
C VAL A 247 -8.89 29.83 -4.05
N LEU A 248 -8.03 30.82 -4.28
CA LEU A 248 -7.04 31.27 -3.32
C LEU A 248 -7.55 32.59 -2.75
N CYS A 249 -7.49 32.66 -1.42
CA CYS A 249 -7.68 33.85 -0.61
C CYS A 249 -6.81 35.01 -1.08
N GLU A 250 -7.37 36.22 -1.14
CA GLU A 250 -6.62 37.46 -0.97
C GLU A 250 -7.12 38.11 0.32
N GLY A 251 -6.23 38.22 1.31
CA GLY A 251 -6.38 39.15 2.42
C GLY A 251 -5.83 40.51 1.99
N GLY A 252 -6.57 41.58 2.29
CA GLY A 252 -6.14 42.95 2.14
C GLY A 252 -6.39 43.71 3.43
N THR A 253 -5.30 44.06 4.10
CA THR A 253 -5.20 45.00 5.22
C THR A 253 -5.73 46.38 4.82
N ASN A 254 -6.48 47.05 5.71
CA ASN A 254 -6.50 48.51 5.76
C ASN A 254 -6.48 48.94 7.23
N SER A 255 -5.39 49.59 7.60
CA SER A 255 -5.31 50.54 8.70
C SER A 255 -5.88 51.88 8.23
N ASP A 256 -6.05 52.78 9.19
CA ASP A 256 -6.32 54.22 9.05
C ASP A 256 -7.81 54.57 8.82
N GLU A 257 -8.42 55.63 9.34
CA GLU A 257 -8.18 56.64 10.38
C GLU A 257 -9.37 57.60 10.17
N GLU A 258 -10.18 57.92 11.20
CA GLU A 258 -10.80 59.24 11.36
C GLU A 258 -11.68 59.30 12.62
N ASP A 259 -11.23 60.18 13.52
CA ASP A 259 -11.90 60.81 14.65
C ASP A 259 -12.90 61.90 14.17
N SER A 260 -13.86 62.24 15.05
CA SER A 260 -14.71 63.47 15.06
C SER A 260 -15.83 63.52 14.00
N ASP A 261 -17.10 63.79 14.28
CA ASP A 261 -17.79 64.60 15.32
C ASP A 261 -19.17 63.98 15.61
#